data_AF-A0A1M5U237-F1
#
_entry.id   AF-A0A1M5U237-F1
#
_cell.length_a   1.000
_cell.length_b   1.000
_cell.length_c   1.000
_cell.angle_alpha   90.00
_cell.angle_beta   90.00
_cell.angle_gamma   90.00
#
_symmetry.space_group_name_H-M   'P 1'
#
loop_
_entity.id
_entity.type
_entity.pdbx_description
1 polymer ?
#
loop_
_entity_poly.entity_id
_entity_poly.type
_entity_poly.pdbx_seq_one_letter_code
_entity_poly.pdbx_strand_id
1 'polypeptide(L)' 'MLAMEYCARAVIRYLNGDMDLFKSYTNKAMKIYEQENCIAAIGEMVPRQTREKLYEMVS' A
#
# COMPACT_ATOMS: atom_id res chain seq x y z
N MET A 1 0.76 6.75 -6.96
CA MET A 1 1.12 6.50 -8.40
C MET A 1 2.56 5.98 -8.60
N LEU A 2 3.45 6.16 -7.61
CA LEU A 2 4.84 5.69 -7.64
C LEU A 2 4.97 4.16 -7.75
N ALA A 3 4.00 3.40 -7.23
CA ALA A 3 3.99 1.94 -7.34
C ALA A 3 3.97 1.46 -8.80
N MET A 4 3.14 2.07 -9.66
CA MET A 4 3.05 1.69 -11.08
C MET A 4 4.33 1.95 -11.86
N GLU A 5 5.06 3.01 -11.53
CA GLU A 5 6.35 3.30 -12.16
C GLU A 5 7.37 2.20 -11.87
N TYR A 6 7.44 1.74 -10.61
CA TYR A 6 8.30 0.62 -10.24
C TYR A 6 7.85 -0.71 -10.87
N CYS A 7 6.54 -0.95 -11.03
CA CYS A 7 6.04 -2.10 -11.77
C CYS A 7 6.52 -2.09 -13.24
N ALA A 8 6.39 -0.95 -13.93
CA ALA A 8 6.83 -0.82 -15.32
C ALA A 8 8.35 -1.06 -15.46
N ARG A 9 9.15 -0.48 -14.55
CA ARG A 9 10.60 -0.70 -14.51
C ARG A 9 10.95 -2.16 -14.23
N ALA A 10 10.21 -2.84 -13.35
CA ALA A 10 10.43 -4.27 -13.07
C ALA A 10 10.19 -5.12 -14.33
N VAL A 11 9.11 -4.88 -15.08
CA VAL A 11 8.81 -5.59 -16.34
C VAL A 11 9.96 -5.45 -17.34
N ILE A 12 10.47 -4.23 -17.54
CA ILE A 12 11.61 -3.99 -18.45
C ILE A 12 12.84 -4.78 -18.02
N ARG A 13 13.15 -4.82 -16.72
CA ARG A 13 14.32 -5.56 -16.19
C ARG A 13 14.17 -7.07 -16.37
N TYR A 14 12.98 -7.60 -16.13
CA TYR A 14 12.66 -9.01 -16.38
C TYR A 14 12.89 -9.38 -17.85
N LEU A 15 12.37 -8.57 -18.78
CA LEU A 15 12.55 -8.77 -20.22
C LEU A 15 14.02 -8.69 -20.65
N ASN A 16 14.83 -7.88 -19.96
CA ASN A 16 16.27 -7.77 -20.18
C ASN A 16 17.10 -8.87 -19.46
N GLY A 17 16.46 -9.80 -18.74
CA GLY A 17 17.13 -10.85 -17.96
C GLY A 17 17.83 -10.37 -16.68
N ASP A 18 17.62 -9.11 -16.29
CA ASP A 18 18.21 -8.49 -15.11
C ASP A 18 17.34 -8.77 -13.86
N MET A 19 17.49 -9.98 -13.32
CA MET A 19 16.64 -10.50 -12.26
C MET A 19 16.85 -9.82 -10.90
N ASP A 20 18.04 -9.28 -10.65
CA ASP A 20 18.32 -8.58 -9.38
C ASP A 20 17.61 -7.23 -9.33
N LEU A 21 17.67 -6.44 -10.41
CA LEU A 21 16.91 -5.21 -10.49
C LEU A 21 15.40 -5.45 -10.59
N PHE A 22 14.97 -6.53 -11.26
CA PHE A 22 13.57 -6.94 -11.25
C PHE A 22 13.06 -7.12 -9.81
N LYS A 23 13.75 -7.94 -9.00
CA LYS A 23 13.36 -8.17 -7.59
C LYS A 23 13.38 -6.88 -6.77
N SER A 24 14.40 -6.04 -6.97
CA SER A 24 14.52 -4.76 -6.27
C SER A 24 13.34 -3.82 -6.55
N TYR A 25 12.95 -3.68 -7.81
CA TYR A 25 11.81 -2.84 -8.18
C TYR A 25 10.47 -3.41 -7.74
N THR A 26 10.26 -4.73 -7.85
CA THR A 26 9.05 -5.40 -7.33
C THR A 26 8.88 -5.16 -5.83
N ASN A 27 9.96 -5.33 -5.04
CA ASN A 27 9.92 -5.07 -3.60
C ASN A 27 9.60 -3.62 -3.26
N LYS A 28 10.10 -2.65 -4.03
CA LYS A 28 9.75 -1.23 -3.84
C LYS A 28 8.29 -0.95 -4.17
N ALA A 29 7.78 -1.49 -5.28
CA ALA A 29 6.38 -1.34 -5.66
C ALA A 29 5.44 -1.88 -4.57
N MET A 30 5.74 -3.06 -4.02
CA MET A 30 4.96 -3.66 -2.92
C MET A 30 4.97 -2.79 -1.66
N LYS A 31 6.13 -2.29 -1.23
CA LYS A 31 6.21 -1.40 -0.06
C LYS A 31 5.41 -0.12 -0.23
N ILE A 32 5.45 0.48 -1.43
CA ILE A 32 4.67 1.69 -1.73
C ILE A 32 3.18 1.37 -1.74
N TYR A 33 2.79 0.24 -2.34
CA TYR A 33 1.39 -0.20 -2.34
C TYR A 33 0.88 -0.46 -0.91
N GLU A 34 1.67 -1.12 -0.07
CA GLU A 34 1.35 -1.31 1.34
C GLU A 34 1.23 0.03 2.06
N GLN A 35 2.13 0.98 1.83
CA GLN A 35 2.03 2.32 2.41
C GLN A 35 0.80 3.09 1.91
N GLU A 36 0.49 3.03 0.62
CA GLU A 36 -0.67 3.71 0.03
C GLU A 36 -2.00 3.08 0.52
N ASN A 37 -2.06 1.77 0.79
CA ASN A 37 -3.29 1.07 1.20
C ASN A 37 -3.42 0.80 2.71
N CYS A 38 -2.34 0.83 3.48
CA CYS A 38 -2.38 0.67 4.95
C CYS A 38 -2.50 2.00 5.69
N ILE A 39 -2.55 3.14 5.00
CA ILE A 39 -3.04 4.39 5.60
C ILE A 39 -4.57 4.35 5.54
N ALA A 40 -5.18 3.55 6.41
CA ALA A 40 -6.57 3.72 6.78
C ALA A 40 -6.60 4.52 8.09
N ALA A 41 -7.38 5.58 8.15
CA ALA A 41 -7.59 6.24 9.43
C ALA A 41 -8.24 5.22 10.39
N ILE A 42 -7.89 5.24 11.68
CA ILE A 42 -8.57 4.38 12.69
C ILE A 42 -10.10 4.55 12.58
N GLY A 43 -10.56 5.77 12.28
CA GLY A 43 -11.97 6.08 12.05
C GLY A 43 -12.59 5.46 10.78
N GLU A 44 -11.79 5.03 9.81
CA GLU A 44 -12.21 4.27 8.61
C GLU A 44 -12.20 2.76 8.84
N MET A 45 -11.34 2.28 9.76
CA MET A 45 -11.27 0.87 10.15
C MET A 45 -12.36 0.46 11.14
N VAL A 46 -12.87 1.42 11.92
CA VAL A 46 -13.92 1.18 12.91
C VAL A 46 -15.29 1.34 12.26
N PRO A 47 -16.18 0.32 12.32
CA PRO A 47 -17.55 0.44 11.86
C PRO A 47 -18.23 1.66 12.48
N ARG A 48 -19.01 2.39 11.67
CA ARG A 48 -19.69 3.61 12.09
C ARG A 48 -20.43 3.47 13.42
N GLN A 49 -21.13 2.35 13.60
CA GLN A 49 -21.90 2.04 14.82
C GLN A 49 -21.00 1.95 16.07
N THR A 50 -19.81 1.36 15.94
CA THR A 50 -18.83 1.28 17.04
C THR A 50 -18.28 2.65 17.38
N ARG A 51 -18.00 3.47 16.35
CA ARG A 51 -17.53 4.85 16.54
C ARG A 51 -18.57 5.70 17.27
N GLU A 52 -19.84 5.61 16.87
CA GLU A 52 -20.94 6.35 17.51
C GLU A 52 -21.07 5.98 18.99
N LYS A 53 -21.04 4.67 19.33
CA LYS A 53 -21.08 4.21 20.73
C LYS A 53 -19.91 4.70 21.57
N LEU A 54 -18.70 4.73 21.01
CA LEU A 54 -17.52 5.22 21.72
C LEU A 54 -17.65 6.72 22.06
N TYR A 55 -18.23 7.52 21.17
CA TYR A 55 -18.50 8.93 21.44
C TYR A 55 -19.58 9.12 22.53
N GLU A 56 -20.64 8.32 22.50
CA GLU A 56 -21.69 8.34 23.54
C GLU A 56 -21.16 7.97 24.94
N MET A 57 -20.13 7.13 25.03
CA MET A 57 -19.56 6.69 26.31
C MET A 57 -18.74 7.75 27.05
N VAL A 58 -18.23 8.76 26.34
CA VAL A 58 -17.40 9.85 26.92
C VAL A 58 -18.12 11.19 26.95
N SER A 59 -19.39 11.21 26.54
CA SER A 59 -20.31 12.36 26.60
C SER A 59 -21.09 12.34 27.92
#